data_AF-A0A1B8CEC8-F1
#
_entry.id   AF-A0A1B8CEC8-F1
#
_cell.length_a   1.000
_cell.length_b   1.000
_cell.length_c   1.000
_cell.angle_alpha   90.00
_cell.angle_beta   90.00
_cell.angle_gamma   90.00
#
_symmetry.space_group_name_H-M   'P 1'
#
loop_
_entity.id
_entity.type
_entity.pdbx_description
1 polymer ?
#
loop_
_entity_poly.entity_id
_entity_poly.type
_entity_poly.pdbx_seq_one_letter_code
_entity_poly.pdbx_strand_id
1 'polypeptide(L)'
;MESNERTRLIAIVRIAPPRQRYQHIVVRRLFAIAFGSTLILVALFLLLRRRPVVDTQTCHSSIRTSRAYASAKALNYNIDDFCHNVTNNEPLVTIGWTWSKIYYRNTPEEYTMTVAISNRAFSSYQNQCIDAMCSIINGCDVPVDGSNPMNWKQGGKRLQGKYTYQIDIFRQNRLWPPPIQPRQACEGWYKIIWQHYDIYGGGWANYDWGAKSLQLAINPCCGLGSLTGWNFEYFDQPDENGYKWHSWFNTAIGTRRRCFDNNRIQYAAGGPYQRKFGNL
;
A
#
# COMPACT_ATOMS: atom_id res chain seq x y z
N MET A 1 83.46 -11.77 -101.53
CA MET A 1 82.29 -11.47 -102.38
C MET A 1 81.24 -12.50 -102.04
N GLU A 2 80.00 -12.03 -101.92
CA GLU A 2 78.75 -12.80 -101.79
C GLU A 2 78.28 -13.26 -100.40
N SER A 3 77.13 -12.67 -100.07
CA SER A 3 76.25 -12.78 -98.92
C SER A 3 75.54 -14.13 -98.89
N ASN A 4 75.20 -14.64 -97.70
CA ASN A 4 74.04 -15.50 -97.57
C ASN A 4 73.27 -15.21 -96.27
N GLU A 5 72.08 -14.66 -96.49
CA GLU A 5 71.08 -14.27 -95.52
C GLU A 5 70.53 -15.48 -94.74
N ARG A 6 70.25 -15.29 -93.45
CA ARG A 6 69.25 -16.09 -92.73
C ARG A 6 68.26 -15.19 -92.00
N THR A 7 67.02 -15.36 -92.41
CA THR A 7 65.78 -14.68 -92.06
C THR A 7 65.49 -14.67 -90.57
N ARG A 8 65.05 -13.52 -90.03
CA ARG A 8 64.52 -13.37 -88.66
C ARG A 8 63.02 -13.71 -88.61
N LEU A 9 62.63 -14.62 -87.73
CA LEU A 9 61.23 -14.87 -87.38
C LEU A 9 60.73 -13.76 -86.44
N ILE A 10 59.71 -13.01 -86.87
CA ILE A 10 59.04 -11.98 -86.07
C ILE A 10 57.88 -12.65 -85.32
N ALA A 11 58.00 -12.77 -84.00
CA ALA A 11 56.90 -13.18 -83.14
C ALA A 11 56.09 -11.94 -82.72
N ILE A 12 54.81 -11.87 -83.12
CA ILE A 12 53.90 -10.79 -82.73
C ILE A 12 53.19 -11.19 -81.43
N VAL A 13 53.53 -10.53 -80.32
CA VAL A 13 52.82 -10.66 -79.03
C VAL A 13 51.65 -9.69 -79.03
N ARG A 14 50.41 -10.20 -78.98
CA ARG A 14 49.20 -9.39 -78.75
C ARG A 14 49.03 -9.17 -77.24
N ILE A 15 49.22 -7.92 -76.79
CA ILE A 15 48.93 -7.50 -75.41
C ILE A 15 47.45 -7.12 -75.34
N ALA A 16 46.68 -7.78 -74.47
CA ALA A 16 45.30 -7.43 -74.18
C ALA A 16 45.19 -6.12 -73.39
N PRO A 17 44.12 -5.32 -73.57
CA PRO A 17 43.99 -4.03 -72.89
C PRO A 17 43.81 -4.21 -71.36
N PRO A 18 44.26 -3.24 -70.55
CA PRO A 18 44.21 -3.32 -69.10
C PRO A 18 42.75 -3.32 -68.60
N ARG A 19 42.40 -4.28 -67.74
CA ARG A 19 41.12 -4.31 -67.03
C ARG A 19 40.99 -3.05 -66.15
N GLN A 20 40.00 -2.20 -66.45
CA GLN A 20 39.57 -1.10 -65.57
C GLN A 20 39.13 -1.66 -64.21
N ARG A 21 39.88 -1.33 -63.14
CA ARG A 21 39.44 -1.50 -61.76
C ARG A 21 38.37 -0.44 -61.46
N TYR A 22 37.11 -0.81 -61.61
CA TYR A 22 36.01 -0.11 -60.94
C TYR A 22 35.69 -0.83 -59.62
N GLN A 23 35.15 -0.06 -58.66
CA GLN A 23 34.52 -0.49 -57.40
C GLN A 23 35.35 -0.43 -56.10
N HIS A 24 36.02 0.70 -55.81
CA HIS A 24 36.35 1.07 -54.42
C HIS A 24 35.46 2.18 -53.84
N ILE A 25 34.69 2.90 -54.66
CA ILE A 25 33.90 4.07 -54.22
C ILE A 25 32.53 3.66 -53.68
N VAL A 26 31.87 2.67 -54.28
CA VAL A 26 30.51 2.23 -53.87
C VAL A 26 30.55 1.50 -52.53
N VAL A 27 31.51 0.60 -52.34
CA VAL A 27 31.70 -0.14 -51.08
C VAL A 27 31.98 0.82 -49.92
N ARG A 28 32.84 1.83 -50.12
CA ARG A 28 33.20 2.81 -49.08
C ARG A 28 32.03 3.70 -48.67
N ARG A 29 31.14 4.06 -49.61
CA ARG A 29 29.92 4.84 -49.33
C ARG A 29 28.84 4.02 -48.61
N LEU A 30 28.67 2.74 -48.96
CA LEU A 30 27.71 1.85 -48.28
C LEU A 30 28.10 1.56 -46.83
N PHE A 31 29.39 1.33 -46.55
CA PHE A 31 29.86 1.15 -45.17
C PHE A 31 29.68 2.42 -44.33
N ALA A 32 29.97 3.61 -44.87
CA ALA A 32 29.79 4.87 -44.13
C ALA A 32 28.33 5.14 -43.74
N ILE A 33 27.37 4.82 -44.60
CA ILE A 33 25.93 4.99 -44.32
C ILE A 33 25.44 3.98 -43.27
N ALA A 34 25.90 2.72 -43.34
CA ALA A 34 25.54 1.67 -42.39
C ALA A 34 26.08 1.95 -40.96
N PHE A 35 27.32 2.45 -40.85
CA PHE A 35 27.91 2.83 -39.55
C PHE A 35 27.28 4.12 -38.99
N GLY A 36 26.94 5.10 -39.83
CA GLY A 36 26.24 6.31 -39.39
C GLY A 36 24.83 6.00 -38.86
N SER A 37 24.08 5.14 -39.53
CA SER A 37 22.71 4.75 -39.14
C SER A 37 22.68 3.97 -37.82
N THR A 38 23.63 3.06 -37.62
CA THR A 38 23.75 2.30 -36.36
C THR A 38 24.20 3.17 -35.19
N LEU A 39 25.12 4.12 -35.40
CA LEU A 39 25.50 5.10 -34.39
C LEU A 39 24.34 6.02 -34.00
N ILE A 40 23.52 6.46 -34.96
CA ILE A 40 22.33 7.27 -34.69
C ILE A 40 21.28 6.46 -33.92
N LEU A 41 21.05 5.19 -34.30
CA LEU A 41 20.15 4.29 -33.58
C LEU A 41 20.63 3.99 -32.16
N VAL A 42 21.92 3.77 -31.95
CA VAL A 42 22.52 3.57 -30.62
C VAL A 42 22.46 4.85 -29.80
N ALA A 43 22.74 6.01 -30.40
CA ALA A 43 22.60 7.30 -29.73
C ALA A 43 21.14 7.57 -29.35
N LEU A 44 20.18 7.31 -30.23
CA LEU A 44 18.75 7.36 -29.93
C LEU A 44 18.37 6.36 -28.84
N PHE A 45 18.86 5.12 -28.86
CA PHE A 45 18.59 4.13 -27.81
C PHE A 45 19.18 4.53 -26.45
N LEU A 46 20.36 5.16 -26.44
CA LEU A 46 21.01 5.66 -25.23
C LEU A 46 20.33 6.93 -24.69
N LEU A 47 19.85 7.81 -25.58
CA LEU A 47 19.09 9.02 -25.22
C LEU A 47 17.63 8.69 -24.83
N LEU A 48 17.04 7.65 -25.41
CA LEU A 48 15.71 7.10 -25.09
C LEU A 48 15.75 6.07 -23.96
N ARG A 49 16.93 5.76 -23.42
CA ARG A 49 17.06 4.91 -22.24
C ARG A 49 16.43 5.67 -21.06
N ARG A 50 15.12 5.46 -20.88
CA ARG A 50 14.36 5.94 -19.73
C ARG A 50 15.17 5.57 -18.50
N ARG A 51 15.60 6.57 -17.73
CA ARG A 51 16.23 6.32 -16.42
C ARG A 51 15.31 5.35 -15.67
N PRO A 52 15.85 4.33 -14.99
CA PRO A 52 15.02 3.43 -14.20
C PRO A 52 14.15 4.27 -13.28
N VAL A 53 12.83 4.09 -13.37
CA VAL A 53 11.90 4.73 -12.45
C VAL A 53 12.26 4.17 -11.08
N VAL A 54 12.70 5.04 -10.16
CA VAL A 54 12.96 4.65 -8.79
C VAL A 54 11.63 4.16 -8.21
N ASP A 55 11.53 2.88 -7.94
CA ASP A 55 10.38 2.28 -7.26
C ASP A 55 10.90 1.46 -6.09
N THR A 56 10.76 1.99 -4.88
CA THR A 56 11.24 1.34 -3.66
C THR A 56 10.19 1.44 -2.57
N GLN A 57 9.97 0.33 -1.87
CA GLN A 57 9.07 0.26 -0.73
C GLN A 57 9.87 -0.13 0.52
N THR A 58 9.61 0.54 1.63
CA THR A 58 10.26 0.30 2.92
C THR A 58 9.18 0.25 3.99
N CYS A 59 9.12 -0.86 4.73
CA CYS A 59 8.14 -1.02 5.80
C CYS A 59 8.73 -0.53 7.13
N HIS A 60 7.89 0.03 8.00
CA HIS A 60 8.36 0.40 9.34
C HIS A 60 8.81 -0.83 10.16
N SER A 61 8.22 -1.98 9.86
CA SER A 61 8.57 -3.28 10.45
C SER A 61 9.99 -3.72 10.14
N SER A 62 10.53 -3.41 8.95
CA SER A 62 11.90 -3.79 8.57
C SER A 62 12.98 -2.97 9.29
N ILE A 63 12.64 -1.77 9.77
CA ILE A 63 13.58 -0.88 10.48
C ILE A 63 13.51 -1.12 12.00
N ARG A 64 12.51 -1.87 12.50
CA ARG A 64 12.30 -2.26 13.91
C ARG A 64 12.27 -1.08 14.91
N THR A 65 11.97 0.12 14.46
CA THR A 65 11.95 1.35 15.28
C THR A 65 10.58 1.63 15.92
N SER A 66 9.53 0.93 15.49
CA SER A 66 8.15 1.17 15.91
C SER A 66 7.48 -0.12 16.39
N ARG A 67 6.64 -0.01 17.41
CA ARG A 67 5.68 -1.02 17.86
C ARG A 67 4.25 -0.66 17.50
N ALA A 68 4.04 0.46 16.81
CA ALA A 68 2.71 0.87 16.37
C ALA A 68 2.23 0.00 15.21
N TYR A 69 0.96 -0.39 15.27
CA TYR A 69 0.29 -1.17 14.23
C TYR A 69 -1.18 -0.79 14.17
N ALA A 70 -1.82 -1.08 13.04
CA ALA A 70 -3.25 -0.85 12.78
C ALA A 70 -3.80 -2.02 11.96
N SER A 71 -5.11 -2.19 11.98
CA SER A 71 -5.81 -3.19 11.17
C SER A 71 -5.77 -2.79 9.70
N ALA A 72 -5.58 -3.77 8.82
CA ALA A 72 -5.68 -3.53 7.37
C ALA A 72 -7.04 -2.90 6.98
N LYS A 73 -8.12 -3.26 7.68
CA LYS A 73 -9.46 -2.70 7.44
C LYS A 73 -9.50 -1.19 7.69
N ALA A 74 -8.98 -0.72 8.83
CA ALA A 74 -8.98 0.71 9.15
C ALA A 74 -8.18 1.52 8.13
N LEU A 75 -7.02 1.00 7.71
CA LEU A 75 -6.15 1.65 6.73
C LEU A 75 -6.79 1.70 5.32
N ASN A 76 -7.33 0.57 4.84
CA ASN A 76 -7.92 0.48 3.49
C ASN A 76 -9.18 1.34 3.33
N TYR A 77 -9.96 1.54 4.40
CA TYR A 77 -11.24 2.25 4.33
C TYR A 77 -11.13 3.70 3.83
N ASN A 78 -9.98 4.35 4.02
CA ASN A 78 -9.81 5.77 3.71
C ASN A 78 -8.95 6.06 2.47
N ILE A 79 -8.48 5.04 1.74
CA ILE A 79 -7.55 5.23 0.61
C ILE A 79 -8.21 6.05 -0.51
N ASP A 80 -9.41 5.66 -0.92
CA ASP A 80 -10.08 6.31 -2.07
C ASP A 80 -10.37 7.78 -1.78
N ASP A 81 -10.93 8.09 -0.61
CA ASP A 81 -11.16 9.47 -0.15
C ASP A 81 -9.86 10.25 -0.06
N PHE A 82 -8.82 9.65 0.52
CA PHE A 82 -7.52 10.30 0.62
C PHE A 82 -6.97 10.66 -0.76
N CYS A 83 -6.88 9.69 -1.66
CA CYS A 83 -6.28 9.89 -2.99
C CYS A 83 -7.13 10.84 -3.86
N HIS A 84 -8.45 10.80 -3.74
CA HIS A 84 -9.34 11.76 -4.38
C HIS A 84 -9.06 13.19 -3.88
N ASN A 85 -8.91 13.36 -2.56
CA ASN A 85 -8.57 14.67 -1.97
C ASN A 85 -7.18 15.16 -2.42
N VAL A 86 -6.18 14.27 -2.53
CA VAL A 86 -4.86 14.63 -3.05
C VAL A 86 -4.97 15.15 -4.50
N THR A 87 -5.77 14.50 -5.35
CA THR A 87 -6.00 14.94 -6.75
C THR A 87 -6.69 16.31 -6.82
N ASN A 88 -7.67 16.57 -5.96
CA ASN A 88 -8.41 17.84 -5.98
C ASN A 88 -7.61 19.03 -5.42
N ASN A 89 -6.58 18.78 -4.61
CA ASN A 89 -5.81 19.84 -3.93
C ASN A 89 -4.39 20.02 -4.49
N GLU A 90 -4.01 19.27 -5.53
CA GLU A 90 -2.70 19.43 -6.13
C GLU A 90 -2.59 20.76 -6.91
N PRO A 91 -1.57 21.58 -6.65
CA PRO A 91 -1.37 22.83 -7.37
C PRO A 91 -0.86 22.58 -8.79
N LEU A 92 -1.12 23.53 -9.70
CA LEU A 92 -0.58 23.50 -11.07
C LEU A 92 0.96 23.45 -11.13
N VAL A 93 1.63 23.85 -10.05
CA VAL A 93 3.09 23.76 -9.88
C VAL A 93 3.41 22.94 -8.63
N THR A 94 3.94 21.74 -8.83
CA THR A 94 4.02 20.67 -7.80
C THR A 94 5.38 20.49 -7.13
N ILE A 95 6.31 21.44 -7.32
CA ILE A 95 7.68 21.30 -6.79
C ILE A 95 7.65 21.42 -5.26
N GLY A 96 8.05 20.36 -4.56
CA GLY A 96 8.12 20.35 -3.10
C GLY A 96 6.75 20.29 -2.42
N TRP A 97 5.70 19.95 -3.15
CA TRP A 97 4.35 19.88 -2.59
C TRP A 97 4.17 18.64 -1.71
N THR A 98 3.46 18.80 -0.59
CA THR A 98 3.14 17.71 0.33
C THR A 98 1.71 17.86 0.80
N TRP A 99 0.99 16.74 0.83
CA TRP A 99 -0.36 16.63 1.38
C TRP A 99 -0.41 15.51 2.40
N SER A 100 -1.04 15.77 3.55
CA SER A 100 -1.22 14.76 4.58
C SER A 100 -2.58 14.88 5.26
N LYS A 101 -3.09 13.77 5.76
CA LYS A 101 -4.35 13.71 6.51
C LYS A 101 -4.24 12.67 7.62
N ILE A 102 -4.62 13.08 8.83
CA ILE A 102 -4.71 12.21 10.01
C ILE A 102 -6.10 11.58 10.04
N TYR A 103 -6.15 10.28 10.30
CA TYR A 103 -7.38 9.49 10.46
C TYR A 103 -7.48 8.92 11.87
N TYR A 104 -8.72 8.78 12.35
CA TYR A 104 -9.06 8.16 13.64
C TYR A 104 -8.25 8.71 14.82
N ARG A 105 -8.15 10.04 14.89
CA ARG A 105 -7.42 10.75 15.95
C ARG A 105 -7.90 10.32 17.34
N ASN A 106 -6.98 10.16 18.28
CA ASN A 106 -7.20 9.71 19.66
C ASN A 106 -7.76 8.29 19.78
N THR A 107 -7.55 7.44 18.77
CA THR A 107 -7.93 6.03 18.81
C THR A 107 -6.70 5.12 18.70
N PRO A 108 -6.80 3.82 19.04
CA PRO A 108 -5.72 2.87 18.81
C PRO A 108 -5.35 2.68 17.33
N GLU A 109 -6.21 3.10 16.40
CA GLU A 109 -6.00 3.01 14.95
C GLU A 109 -5.64 4.37 14.35
N GLU A 110 -5.11 5.32 15.14
CA GLU A 110 -4.67 6.61 14.61
C GLU A 110 -3.48 6.46 13.66
N TYR A 111 -3.59 7.05 12.47
CA TYR A 111 -2.53 7.08 11.48
C TYR A 111 -2.60 8.33 10.59
N THR A 112 -1.50 8.63 9.90
CA THR A 112 -1.43 9.64 8.84
C THR A 112 -1.14 8.97 7.51
N MET A 113 -1.85 9.41 6.47
CA MET A 113 -1.46 9.18 5.08
C MET A 113 -0.83 10.46 4.52
N THR A 114 0.29 10.32 3.81
CA THR A 114 1.05 11.43 3.24
C THR A 114 1.43 11.15 1.78
N VAL A 115 1.27 12.15 0.93
CA VAL A 115 1.85 12.19 -0.43
C VAL A 115 2.77 13.39 -0.52
N ALA A 116 3.99 13.20 -1.02
CA ALA A 116 4.91 14.28 -1.31
C ALA A 116 5.47 14.18 -2.73
N ILE A 117 5.67 15.32 -3.39
CA ILE A 117 6.16 15.45 -4.76
C ILE A 117 7.49 16.21 -4.73
N SER A 118 8.56 15.53 -5.13
CA SER A 118 9.92 16.09 -5.10
C SER A 118 10.22 17.07 -6.25
N ASN A 119 9.54 16.94 -7.40
CA ASN A 119 9.78 17.77 -8.59
C ASN A 119 8.56 17.74 -9.53
N ARG A 120 8.47 18.63 -10.53
CA ARG A 120 7.34 18.76 -11.47
C ARG A 120 6.82 17.39 -11.94
N ALA A 121 5.60 17.06 -11.54
CA ALA A 121 4.86 15.92 -12.05
C ALA A 121 3.68 16.42 -12.90
N PHE A 122 3.32 15.67 -13.95
CA PHE A 122 2.27 16.05 -14.90
C PHE A 122 1.08 15.08 -14.77
N SER A 123 -0.01 15.59 -14.18
CA SER A 123 -1.45 15.21 -14.16
C SER A 123 -1.92 13.74 -14.07
N SER A 124 -2.96 13.57 -13.23
CA SER A 124 -3.90 12.45 -13.04
C SER A 124 -3.31 11.12 -12.54
N TYR A 125 -3.29 10.96 -11.22
CA TYR A 125 -2.59 9.91 -10.48
C TYR A 125 -3.44 9.29 -9.37
N GLN A 126 -4.78 9.45 -9.38
CA GLN A 126 -5.63 8.87 -8.33
C GLN A 126 -5.39 7.35 -8.23
N ASN A 127 -5.40 6.62 -9.34
CA ASN A 127 -5.12 5.18 -9.36
C ASN A 127 -3.69 4.88 -8.89
N GLN A 128 -2.70 5.68 -9.28
CA GLN A 128 -1.32 5.50 -8.82
C GLN A 128 -1.20 5.68 -7.30
N CYS A 129 -1.90 6.68 -6.74
CA CYS A 129 -1.96 6.90 -5.29
C CYS A 129 -2.62 5.72 -4.58
N ILE A 130 -3.76 5.24 -5.11
CA ILE A 130 -4.47 4.09 -4.57
C ILE A 130 -3.56 2.86 -4.58
N ASP A 131 -2.94 2.56 -5.73
CA ASP A 131 -2.03 1.41 -5.90
C ASP A 131 -0.84 1.48 -4.95
N ALA A 132 -0.20 2.65 -4.83
CA ALA A 132 0.94 2.84 -3.95
C ALA A 132 0.56 2.67 -2.46
N MET A 133 -0.56 3.26 -2.02
CA MET A 133 -1.04 3.13 -0.64
C MET A 133 -1.47 1.69 -0.34
N CYS A 134 -2.22 1.05 -1.24
CA CYS A 134 -2.59 -0.36 -1.14
C CYS A 134 -1.36 -1.26 -1.05
N SER A 135 -0.31 -0.99 -1.85
CA SER A 135 0.93 -1.76 -1.81
C SER A 135 1.65 -1.63 -0.46
N ILE A 136 1.66 -0.44 0.14
CA ILE A 136 2.22 -0.25 1.50
C ILE A 136 1.40 -1.06 2.51
N ILE A 137 0.07 -0.90 2.49
CA ILE A 137 -0.81 -1.56 3.46
C ILE A 137 -0.71 -3.07 3.35
N ASN A 138 -0.75 -3.62 2.14
CA ASN A 138 -0.78 -5.06 1.92
C ASN A 138 0.62 -5.71 1.97
N GLY A 139 1.69 -4.93 1.82
CA GLY A 139 3.07 -5.43 1.87
C GLY A 139 3.79 -5.22 3.21
N CYS A 140 3.28 -4.37 4.10
CA CYS A 140 3.92 -4.05 5.38
C CYS A 140 3.21 -4.68 6.58
N ASP A 141 3.25 -6.00 6.63
CA ASP A 141 2.71 -6.84 7.72
C ASP A 141 3.54 -6.79 9.00
N VAL A 142 2.87 -7.03 10.12
CA VAL A 142 3.47 -7.18 11.44
C VAL A 142 2.69 -8.22 12.28
N PRO A 143 3.36 -9.12 13.01
CA PRO A 143 4.81 -9.32 13.08
C PRO A 143 5.40 -9.84 11.76
N VAL A 144 6.68 -9.52 11.50
CA VAL A 144 7.39 -9.98 10.28
C VAL A 144 7.61 -11.50 10.32
N ASP A 145 8.01 -12.02 11.49
CA ASP A 145 8.41 -13.41 11.68
C ASP A 145 7.37 -14.21 12.50
N GLY A 146 6.09 -14.14 12.14
CA GLY A 146 5.07 -14.82 12.93
C GLY A 146 3.68 -14.86 12.30
N SER A 147 2.75 -15.43 13.05
CA SER A 147 1.35 -15.52 12.63
C SER A 147 0.66 -14.15 12.70
N ASN A 148 0.07 -13.72 11.59
CA ASN A 148 -0.70 -12.48 11.50
C ASN A 148 -2.17 -12.71 11.04
N PRO A 149 -2.96 -13.53 11.76
CA PRO A 149 -4.34 -13.85 11.38
C PRO A 149 -5.28 -12.64 11.48
N MET A 150 -4.88 -11.63 12.27
CA MET A 150 -5.62 -10.37 12.42
C MET A 150 -5.25 -9.33 11.35
N ASN A 151 -4.33 -9.66 10.45
CA ASN A 151 -3.90 -8.81 9.34
C ASN A 151 -3.45 -7.40 9.80
N TRP A 152 -2.64 -7.36 10.86
CA TRP A 152 -2.04 -6.14 11.40
C TRP A 152 -0.97 -5.61 10.47
N LYS A 153 -0.96 -4.30 10.29
CA LYS A 153 -0.05 -3.56 9.41
C LYS A 153 0.75 -2.54 10.20
N GLN A 154 2.00 -2.33 9.80
CA GLN A 154 2.88 -1.36 10.44
C GLN A 154 3.03 -0.05 9.65
N GLY A 155 2.45 0.01 8.46
CA GLY A 155 2.67 1.11 7.53
C GLY A 155 4.11 1.11 6.98
N GLY A 156 4.46 2.19 6.31
CA GLY A 156 5.74 2.30 5.62
C GLY A 156 5.73 3.42 4.60
N LYS A 157 6.72 3.39 3.72
CA LYS A 157 7.00 4.40 2.72
C LYS A 157 7.21 3.74 1.36
N ARG A 158 6.68 4.34 0.30
CA ARG A 158 6.96 3.96 -1.09
C ARG A 158 7.40 5.19 -1.88
N LEU A 159 8.56 5.09 -2.51
CA LEU A 159 9.04 6.04 -3.51
C LEU A 159 8.67 5.49 -4.89
N GLN A 160 7.97 6.26 -5.70
CA GLN A 160 7.63 5.89 -7.07
C GLN A 160 7.85 7.08 -8.01
N GLY A 161 8.97 7.05 -8.72
CA GLY A 161 9.44 8.15 -9.55
C GLY A 161 9.70 9.40 -8.72
N LYS A 162 8.81 10.40 -8.84
CA LYS A 162 8.90 11.69 -8.13
C LYS A 162 8.03 11.75 -6.87
N TYR A 163 7.17 10.76 -6.69
CA TYR A 163 6.21 10.69 -5.61
C TYR A 163 6.74 9.90 -4.43
N THR A 164 6.41 10.36 -3.25
CA THR A 164 6.59 9.66 -1.99
C THR A 164 5.21 9.43 -1.38
N TYR A 165 4.87 8.18 -1.13
CA TYR A 165 3.68 7.77 -0.40
C TYR A 165 4.10 7.23 0.95
N GLN A 166 3.40 7.60 2.01
CA GLN A 166 3.76 7.19 3.36
C GLN A 166 2.52 6.99 4.24
N ILE A 167 2.57 5.96 5.07
CA ILE A 167 1.56 5.64 6.08
C ILE A 167 2.28 5.47 7.42
N ASP A 168 1.99 6.36 8.35
CA ASP A 168 2.57 6.35 9.69
C ASP A 168 1.49 6.11 10.73
N ILE A 169 1.70 5.10 11.57
CA ILE A 169 0.78 4.73 12.65
C ILE A 169 1.36 5.24 13.96
N PHE A 170 0.54 5.90 14.78
CA PHE A 170 1.05 6.64 15.95
C PHE A 170 1.05 5.83 17.24
N ARG A 171 0.06 4.96 17.43
CA ARG A 171 -0.19 4.31 18.73
C ARG A 171 0.89 3.26 19.07
N GLN A 172 1.90 3.64 19.85
CA GLN A 172 3.02 2.76 20.24
C GLN A 172 2.72 1.91 21.49
N ASN A 173 1.89 2.40 22.40
CA ASN A 173 1.59 1.78 23.70
C ASN A 173 0.50 0.70 23.60
N ARG A 174 0.70 -0.27 22.70
CA ARG A 174 -0.20 -1.43 22.52
C ARG A 174 0.52 -2.72 22.90
N LEU A 175 -0.24 -3.80 23.12
CA LEU A 175 0.34 -5.14 23.26
C LEU A 175 1.30 -5.44 22.10
N TRP A 176 2.49 -5.91 22.45
CA TRP A 176 3.52 -6.35 21.52
C TRP A 176 4.08 -7.73 21.94
N PRO A 177 4.18 -8.71 21.04
CA PRO A 177 3.75 -8.68 19.63
C PRO A 177 2.24 -8.45 19.46
N PRO A 178 1.78 -8.01 18.28
CA PRO A 178 0.35 -7.82 18.03
C PRO A 178 -0.46 -9.09 18.33
N PRO A 179 -1.68 -8.98 18.87
CA PRO A 179 -2.47 -10.14 19.26
C PRO A 179 -2.94 -10.93 18.02
N ILE A 180 -2.94 -12.26 18.12
CA ILE A 180 -3.37 -13.16 17.04
C ILE A 180 -4.89 -13.41 17.00
N GLN A 181 -5.65 -12.86 17.95
CA GLN A 181 -7.10 -12.96 17.98
C GLN A 181 -7.69 -11.79 18.77
N PRO A 182 -8.95 -11.41 18.52
CA PRO A 182 -9.60 -10.38 19.31
C PRO A 182 -9.92 -10.91 20.72
N ARG A 183 -9.92 -9.99 21.70
CA ARG A 183 -10.30 -10.25 23.10
C ARG A 183 -11.59 -9.51 23.43
N GLN A 184 -12.40 -10.07 24.32
CA GLN A 184 -13.59 -9.39 24.84
C GLN A 184 -13.99 -9.88 26.23
N ALA A 185 -14.70 -9.01 26.96
CA ALA A 185 -15.58 -9.38 28.06
C ALA A 185 -16.92 -8.64 27.89
N CYS A 186 -18.00 -9.26 28.37
CA CYS A 186 -19.32 -8.65 28.37
C CYS A 186 -20.00 -9.01 29.67
N GLU A 187 -20.29 -8.00 30.47
CA GLU A 187 -21.03 -8.08 31.70
C GLU A 187 -22.34 -7.33 31.54
N GLY A 188 -23.34 -7.78 32.27
CA GLY A 188 -24.59 -7.06 32.31
C GLY A 188 -25.36 -7.42 33.57
N TRP A 189 -26.17 -6.49 34.03
CA TRP A 189 -27.01 -6.71 35.20
C TRP A 189 -28.28 -5.87 35.12
N TYR A 190 -29.29 -6.35 35.83
CA TYR A 190 -30.58 -5.71 35.90
C TYR A 190 -30.55 -4.50 36.83
N LYS A 191 -31.16 -3.39 36.39
CA LYS A 191 -31.35 -2.16 37.15
C LYS A 191 -32.78 -1.66 37.00
N ILE A 192 -33.70 -2.31 37.72
CA ILE A 192 -35.14 -1.99 37.89
C ILE A 192 -35.92 -1.77 36.59
N ILE A 193 -35.66 -0.70 35.84
CA ILE A 193 -36.33 -0.37 34.58
C ILE A 193 -35.43 -0.50 33.33
N TRP A 194 -34.13 -0.77 33.49
CA TRP A 194 -33.20 -1.03 32.39
C TRP A 194 -32.24 -2.18 32.72
N GLN A 195 -31.49 -2.63 31.71
CA GLN A 195 -30.30 -3.45 31.89
C GLN A 195 -29.05 -2.64 31.58
N HIS A 196 -28.07 -2.70 32.46
CA HIS A 196 -26.77 -2.09 32.27
C HIS A 196 -25.81 -3.12 31.67
N TYR A 197 -24.89 -2.66 30.82
CA TYR A 197 -23.85 -3.47 30.21
C TYR A 197 -22.51 -2.78 30.30
N ASP A 198 -21.49 -3.60 30.54
CA ASP A 198 -20.09 -3.27 30.38
C ASP A 198 -19.49 -4.22 29.36
N ILE A 199 -18.91 -3.66 28.31
CA ILE A 199 -18.23 -4.41 27.26
C ILE A 199 -16.80 -3.92 27.19
N TYR A 200 -15.88 -4.87 27.30
CA TYR A 200 -14.46 -4.65 27.10
C TYR A 200 -14.03 -5.32 25.80
N GLY A 201 -13.07 -4.74 25.11
CA GLY A 201 -12.55 -5.37 23.92
C GLY A 201 -11.13 -4.97 23.57
N GLY A 202 -10.49 -5.83 22.77
CA GLY A 202 -9.13 -5.61 22.28
C GLY A 202 -8.95 -6.25 20.92
N GLY A 203 -8.43 -5.49 19.95
CA GLY A 203 -8.20 -5.99 18.59
C GLY A 203 -9.41 -5.86 17.64
N TRP A 204 -10.48 -5.19 18.06
CA TRP A 204 -11.66 -4.86 17.27
C TRP A 204 -12.29 -3.55 17.78
N ALA A 205 -13.21 -2.93 17.04
CA ALA A 205 -13.84 -1.64 17.40
C ALA A 205 -12.86 -0.51 17.81
N ASN A 206 -11.69 -0.47 17.17
CA ASN A 206 -10.57 0.37 17.61
C ASN A 206 -10.51 1.77 16.95
N TYR A 207 -11.50 2.20 16.15
CA TYR A 207 -11.35 3.38 15.28
C TYR A 207 -12.48 4.41 15.35
N ASP A 208 -13.54 4.17 16.11
CA ASP A 208 -14.81 4.91 15.98
C ASP A 208 -15.59 5.05 17.28
N TRP A 209 -14.96 4.83 18.44
CA TRP A 209 -15.62 4.85 19.75
C TRP A 209 -16.90 3.99 19.79
N GLY A 210 -16.89 2.89 19.04
CA GLY A 210 -18.00 1.95 18.95
C GLY A 210 -19.18 2.39 18.06
N ALA A 211 -19.17 3.57 17.45
CA ALA A 211 -20.34 4.11 16.74
C ALA A 211 -20.70 3.33 15.45
N LYS A 212 -19.71 3.00 14.62
CA LYS A 212 -19.86 2.21 13.38
C LYS A 212 -19.58 0.71 13.58
N SER A 213 -19.27 0.29 14.80
CA SER A 213 -19.01 -1.10 15.16
C SER A 213 -20.07 -1.63 16.14
N LEU A 214 -19.94 -1.30 17.42
CA LEU A 214 -20.86 -1.78 18.47
C LEU A 214 -22.27 -1.24 18.33
N GLN A 215 -22.48 0.07 18.25
CA GLN A 215 -23.83 0.65 18.17
C GLN A 215 -24.56 0.16 16.92
N LEU A 216 -23.84 0.07 15.79
CA LEU A 216 -24.37 -0.47 14.55
C LEU A 216 -24.83 -1.94 14.68
N ALA A 217 -24.15 -2.73 15.50
CA ALA A 217 -24.52 -4.12 15.79
C ALA A 217 -25.63 -4.23 16.86
N ILE A 218 -25.64 -3.36 17.86
CA ILE A 218 -26.58 -3.36 18.99
C ILE A 218 -27.97 -2.91 18.54
N ASN A 219 -28.06 -1.79 17.82
CA ASN A 219 -29.33 -1.13 17.51
C ASN A 219 -30.34 -2.05 16.79
N PRO A 220 -29.96 -2.85 15.77
CA PRO A 220 -30.89 -3.78 15.14
C PRO A 220 -31.37 -4.90 16.08
N CYS A 221 -30.55 -5.32 17.05
CA CYS A 221 -30.92 -6.38 17.97
C CYS A 221 -31.79 -5.88 19.12
N CYS A 222 -31.43 -4.74 19.73
CA CYS A 222 -32.14 -4.20 20.88
C CYS A 222 -33.39 -3.38 20.49
N GLY A 223 -33.41 -2.85 19.26
CA GLY A 223 -34.44 -1.95 18.76
C GLY A 223 -33.97 -0.49 18.80
N LEU A 224 -34.37 0.30 17.80
CA LEU A 224 -34.05 1.73 17.74
C LEU A 224 -34.57 2.45 19.00
N GLY A 225 -33.72 3.29 19.60
CA GLY A 225 -34.04 4.05 20.82
C GLY A 225 -33.93 3.27 22.12
N SER A 226 -33.64 1.96 22.08
CA SER A 226 -33.44 1.17 23.31
C SER A 226 -32.08 1.40 23.97
N LEU A 227 -31.08 1.82 23.19
CA LEU A 227 -29.72 2.10 23.66
C LEU A 227 -29.65 3.51 24.27
N THR A 228 -29.38 3.60 25.57
CA THR A 228 -29.28 4.87 26.31
C THR A 228 -28.01 4.90 27.16
N GLY A 229 -27.55 6.10 27.53
CA GLY A 229 -26.36 6.26 28.38
C GLY A 229 -25.09 5.69 27.74
N TRP A 230 -24.97 5.80 26.41
CA TRP A 230 -23.80 5.28 25.68
C TRP A 230 -22.53 6.02 26.08
N ASN A 231 -21.53 5.25 26.49
CA ASN A 231 -20.19 5.72 26.71
C ASN A 231 -19.18 4.73 26.14
N PHE A 232 -18.04 5.25 25.74
CA PHE A 232 -16.95 4.47 25.18
C PHE A 232 -15.62 5.19 25.42
N GLU A 233 -14.64 4.46 25.92
CA GLU A 233 -13.29 4.97 26.13
C GLU A 233 -12.24 4.00 25.60
N TYR A 234 -11.14 4.56 25.10
CA TYR A 234 -9.92 3.82 24.80
C TYR A 234 -8.98 3.95 26.00
N PHE A 235 -8.49 2.83 26.53
CA PHE A 235 -7.44 2.86 27.55
C PHE A 235 -6.15 3.37 26.95
N ASP A 236 -5.32 4.09 27.70
CA ASP A 236 -4.00 4.52 27.22
C ASP A 236 -3.09 3.32 26.93
N GLN A 237 -3.02 2.39 27.88
CA GLN A 237 -2.37 1.09 27.71
C GLN A 237 -3.40 -0.01 27.87
N PRO A 238 -3.15 -1.20 27.29
CA PRO A 238 -4.02 -2.33 27.57
C PRO A 238 -4.07 -2.63 29.07
N ASP A 239 -5.22 -3.04 29.56
CA ASP A 239 -5.36 -3.48 30.95
C ASP A 239 -4.69 -4.85 31.18
N GLU A 240 -4.78 -5.37 32.41
CA GLU A 240 -4.22 -6.68 32.79
C GLU A 240 -4.78 -7.85 31.97
N ASN A 241 -5.99 -7.70 31.42
CA ASN A 241 -6.65 -8.70 30.58
C ASN A 241 -6.31 -8.50 29.08
N GLY A 242 -5.59 -7.43 28.75
CA GLY A 242 -5.21 -7.03 27.40
C GLY A 242 -6.34 -6.39 26.59
N TYR A 243 -7.38 -5.89 27.25
CA TYR A 243 -8.40 -5.05 26.62
C TYR A 243 -7.83 -3.66 26.35
N LYS A 244 -8.32 -3.01 25.29
CA LYS A 244 -7.85 -1.71 24.80
C LYS A 244 -8.92 -0.62 24.90
N TRP A 245 -10.14 -1.00 25.23
CA TRP A 245 -11.26 -0.10 25.39
C TRP A 245 -12.34 -0.73 26.26
N HIS A 246 -13.19 0.15 26.79
CA HIS A 246 -14.36 -0.17 27.57
C HIS A 246 -15.55 0.66 27.07
N SER A 247 -16.72 0.06 27.04
CA SER A 247 -17.98 0.72 26.73
C SER A 247 -19.02 0.31 27.74
N TRP A 248 -19.79 1.27 28.21
CA TRP A 248 -20.92 1.02 29.11
C TRP A 248 -22.16 1.76 28.64
N PHE A 249 -23.31 1.11 28.80
CA PHE A 249 -24.58 1.62 28.32
C PHE A 249 -25.76 0.89 28.97
N ASN A 250 -26.95 1.42 28.76
CA ASN A 250 -28.20 0.82 29.17
C ASN A 250 -29.02 0.36 27.96
N THR A 251 -29.77 -0.72 28.13
CA THR A 251 -30.82 -1.15 27.20
C THR A 251 -32.14 -1.42 27.90
N ALA A 252 -33.22 -1.57 27.13
CA ALA A 252 -34.47 -2.14 27.62
C ALA A 252 -34.28 -3.53 28.28
N ILE A 253 -35.22 -3.91 29.14
CA ILE A 253 -35.22 -5.21 29.82
C ILE A 253 -35.42 -6.35 28.79
N GLY A 254 -34.74 -7.48 29.02
CA GLY A 254 -34.94 -8.71 28.23
C GLY A 254 -34.03 -8.82 26.99
N THR A 255 -33.17 -7.84 26.74
CA THR A 255 -32.20 -7.86 25.62
C THR A 255 -31.05 -8.84 25.84
N ARG A 256 -30.63 -9.11 27.08
CA ARG A 256 -29.45 -9.94 27.41
C ARG A 256 -29.36 -11.26 26.66
N ARG A 257 -30.33 -12.16 26.88
CA ARG A 257 -30.33 -13.48 26.24
C ARG A 257 -30.45 -13.40 24.72
N ARG A 258 -31.22 -12.42 24.23
CA ARG A 258 -31.48 -12.23 22.80
C ARG A 258 -30.25 -11.70 22.05
N CYS A 259 -29.49 -10.81 22.69
CA CYS A 259 -28.55 -9.94 22.00
C CYS A 259 -27.08 -10.10 22.46
N PHE A 260 -26.84 -10.37 23.74
CA PHE A 260 -25.49 -10.29 24.31
C PHE A 260 -24.94 -11.65 24.77
N ASP A 261 -25.76 -12.53 25.37
CA ASP A 261 -25.29 -13.83 25.88
C ASP A 261 -24.84 -14.79 24.76
N ASN A 262 -25.33 -14.57 23.54
CA ASN A 262 -24.99 -15.37 22.35
C ASN A 262 -23.77 -14.85 21.56
N ASN A 263 -23.09 -13.80 22.06
CA ASN A 263 -21.96 -13.13 21.42
C ASN A 263 -22.22 -12.60 19.99
N ARG A 264 -23.48 -12.52 19.55
CA ARG A 264 -23.83 -12.15 18.18
C ARG A 264 -23.47 -10.70 17.88
N ILE A 265 -23.76 -9.80 18.82
CA ILE A 265 -23.46 -8.37 18.69
C ILE A 265 -21.95 -8.16 18.62
N GLN A 266 -21.21 -8.77 19.55
CA GLN A 266 -19.78 -8.62 19.66
C GLN A 266 -19.09 -9.12 18.39
N TYR A 267 -19.51 -10.27 17.87
CA TYR A 267 -19.03 -10.79 16.60
C TYR A 267 -19.35 -9.88 15.42
N ALA A 268 -20.59 -9.38 15.32
CA ALA A 268 -20.99 -8.46 14.25
C ALA A 268 -20.18 -7.14 14.28
N ALA A 269 -19.73 -6.71 15.46
CA ALA A 269 -18.87 -5.56 15.65
C ALA A 269 -17.36 -5.86 15.42
N GLY A 270 -16.99 -7.11 15.13
CA GLY A 270 -15.62 -7.55 14.83
C GLY A 270 -14.89 -8.28 15.97
N GLY A 271 -15.57 -8.51 17.09
CA GLY A 271 -15.07 -9.32 18.20
C GLY A 271 -15.08 -10.83 17.94
N PRO A 272 -14.58 -11.65 18.88
CA PRO A 272 -14.57 -13.10 18.73
C PRO A 272 -15.98 -13.70 18.68
N TYR A 273 -16.18 -14.68 17.79
CA TYR A 273 -17.35 -15.55 17.82
C TYR A 273 -17.12 -16.67 18.84
N GLN A 274 -17.69 -16.54 20.04
CA GLN A 274 -17.78 -17.66 20.98
C GLN A 274 -19.22 -18.15 21.03
N ARG A 275 -19.52 -19.28 20.38
CA ARG A 275 -20.69 -20.08 20.75
C ARG A 275 -20.40 -20.65 22.14
N LYS A 276 -20.92 -20.02 23.20
CA LYS A 276 -21.11 -20.73 24.46
C LYS A 276 -22.15 -21.82 24.18
N PHE A 277 -21.70 -23.03 23.87
CA PHE A 277 -22.51 -24.21 24.14
C PHE A 277 -22.64 -24.22 25.66
N GLY A 278 -23.81 -23.84 26.15
CA GLY A 278 -24.08 -23.77 27.57
C GLY A 278 -23.95 -25.16 28.18
N ASN A 279 -23.12 -25.28 29.21
CA ASN A 279 -23.43 -26.20 30.30
C ASN A 279 -24.20 -25.37 31.33
N LEU A 280 -25.52 -25.50 31.30
CA LEU A 280 -26.38 -25.42 32.48
C LEU A 280 -26.68 -26.86 32.89
#